data_AF-A0A9P1F2J1-F1
#
_entry.id   AF-A0A9P1F2J1-F1
#
_cell.length_a   1.000
_cell.length_b   1.000
_cell.length_c   1.000
_cell.angle_alpha   90.00
_cell.angle_beta   90.00
_cell.angle_gamma   90.00
#
_symmetry.space_group_name_H-M   'P 1'
#
loop_
_entity.id
_entity.type
_entity.pdbx_description
1 polymer ?
#
loop_
_entity_poly.entity_id
_entity_poly.type
_entity_poly.pdbx_seq_one_letter_code
_entity_poly.pdbx_strand_id
1 'polypeptide(L)'
;MTCTHAALRRNELVKLGFRYDNIVMEEAAQILEVETFIPLLLQNPQDGHNRLKRWIMIGDHHQLPPVVQNQAFQKYSNMEQSLFARLVRLSVPNVQLDQQGRARSQIAQLYQWRYNGLGNLPHVESLPQFQNANAGFAFPFQLIDVPDFNGQGETQPSPHFYQNLGEAEYAVALYTYMRILGYPAEKISILTTYNGQAQLIRDVCQRRCETNPLIGMPAKVSTVDKYQGQQNDYIILSLVKTRNIGHIRDVRRLIVALSRARLGLYVLGRAKVFMDCLELTPAMRIFAQSPRKLILLPFEPFPAQRKLTERSKDGEPMEIEDTLHMTHFVHEFYMSNVDGMRAAYEEAIEQYMETQRVLNPVIPEEDQVETEEQKRHREMVERKKKQEMDDKKEADILFEDMDHERQENPLGGALSAPEVVPDAPEGAQ
;
A
#
# COMPACT_ATOMS: atom_id res chain seq x y z
N MET A 1 -21.05 -3.96 8.65
CA MET A 1 -20.44 -2.86 9.45
C MET A 1 -19.04 -3.29 9.87
N THR A 2 -18.12 -2.35 10.12
CA THR A 2 -16.78 -2.70 10.66
C THR A 2 -16.88 -3.09 12.13
N CYS A 3 -15.90 -3.84 12.64
CA CYS A 3 -15.83 -4.23 14.05
C CYS A 3 -15.73 -3.00 14.98
N THR A 4 -14.99 -1.97 14.57
CA THR A 4 -14.89 -0.69 15.31
C THR A 4 -16.25 0.00 15.40
N HIS A 5 -17.02 0.04 14.31
CA HIS A 5 -18.36 0.64 14.34
C HIS A 5 -19.32 -0.17 15.21
N ALA A 6 -19.25 -1.50 15.17
CA ALA A 6 -20.02 -2.38 16.04
C ALA A 6 -19.72 -2.13 17.53
N ALA A 7 -18.45 -1.91 17.88
CA ALA A 7 -18.04 -1.55 19.23
C ALA A 7 -18.61 -0.20 19.68
N LEU A 8 -18.50 0.84 18.86
CA LEU A 8 -18.99 2.18 19.19
C LEU A 8 -20.52 2.24 19.30
N ARG A 9 -21.25 1.53 18.43
CA ARG A 9 -22.72 1.60 18.35
C ARG A 9 -23.46 0.51 19.10
N ARG A 10 -22.76 -0.39 19.80
CA ARG A 10 -23.38 -1.51 20.52
C ARG A 10 -24.56 -1.09 21.40
N ASN A 11 -24.38 -0.08 22.25
CA ASN A 11 -25.42 0.35 23.19
C ASN A 11 -26.66 0.87 22.47
N GLU A 12 -26.49 1.56 21.34
CA GLU A 12 -27.58 2.08 20.52
C GLU A 12 -28.33 0.94 19.82
N LEU A 13 -27.60 0.02 19.17
CA LEU A 13 -28.19 -1.14 18.49
C LEU A 13 -29.01 -2.01 19.44
N VAL A 14 -28.49 -2.26 20.65
CA VAL A 14 -29.20 -3.03 21.68
C VAL A 14 -30.46 -2.32 22.14
N LYS A 15 -30.42 -0.99 22.34
CA LYS A 15 -31.59 -0.18 22.73
C LYS A 15 -32.66 -0.13 21.63
N LEU A 16 -32.24 -0.10 20.37
CA LEU A 16 -33.14 -0.16 19.21
C LEU A 16 -33.76 -1.56 19.00
N GLY A 17 -33.35 -2.55 19.79
CA GLY A 17 -33.85 -3.92 19.66
C GLY A 17 -33.35 -4.62 18.40
N PHE A 18 -32.13 -4.29 17.94
CA PHE A 18 -31.47 -4.94 16.81
C PHE A 18 -31.40 -6.47 17.03
N ARG A 19 -31.65 -7.25 15.97
CA ARG A 19 -31.69 -8.72 16.00
C ARG A 19 -31.05 -9.31 14.76
N TYR A 20 -30.38 -10.45 14.92
CA TYR A 20 -29.76 -11.21 13.84
C TYR A 20 -29.56 -12.67 14.25
N ASP A 21 -29.59 -13.55 13.26
CA ASP A 21 -29.44 -14.99 13.46
C ASP A 21 -28.06 -15.51 13.05
N ASN A 22 -27.32 -14.79 12.20
CA ASN A 22 -26.04 -15.24 11.66
C ASN A 22 -25.05 -14.07 11.59
N ILE A 23 -23.77 -14.37 11.84
CA ILE A 23 -22.65 -13.44 11.67
C ILE A 23 -21.68 -14.01 10.64
N VAL A 24 -21.25 -13.16 9.71
CA VAL A 24 -20.10 -13.40 8.83
C VAL A 24 -19.07 -12.32 9.12
N MET A 25 -17.82 -12.72 9.36
CA MET A 25 -16.68 -11.84 9.56
C MET A 25 -15.64 -12.13 8.49
N GLU A 26 -15.24 -11.11 7.75
CA GLU A 26 -14.08 -11.15 6.86
C GLU A 26 -12.88 -10.48 7.55
N GLU A 27 -11.67 -10.79 7.08
CA GLU A 27 -10.41 -10.34 7.69
C GLU A 27 -10.29 -10.69 9.18
N ALA A 28 -10.92 -11.78 9.62
CA ALA A 28 -11.06 -12.13 11.04
C ALA A 28 -9.73 -12.27 11.80
N ALA A 29 -8.64 -12.56 11.08
CA ALA A 29 -7.29 -12.63 11.65
C ALA A 29 -6.70 -11.26 12.03
N GLN A 30 -7.22 -10.16 11.46
CA GLN A 30 -6.80 -8.77 11.68
C GLN A 30 -7.64 -8.02 12.72
N ILE A 31 -8.68 -8.66 13.26
CA ILE A 31 -9.56 -8.05 14.26
C ILE A 31 -9.07 -8.42 15.66
N LEU A 32 -8.99 -7.44 16.58
CA LEU A 32 -8.64 -7.70 17.97
C LEU A 32 -9.62 -8.70 18.59
N GLU A 33 -9.16 -9.49 19.55
CA GLU A 33 -9.99 -10.50 20.19
C GLU A 33 -11.29 -9.93 20.78
N VAL A 34 -11.20 -8.80 21.50
CA VAL A 34 -12.37 -8.10 22.05
C VAL A 34 -13.31 -7.57 20.97
N GLU A 35 -12.76 -7.02 19.88
CA GLU A 35 -13.54 -6.48 18.77
C GLU A 35 -14.21 -7.58 17.94
N THR A 36 -13.70 -8.81 17.98
CA THR A 36 -14.34 -9.99 17.40
C THR A 36 -15.49 -10.48 18.29
N PHE A 37 -15.35 -10.37 19.61
CA PHE A 37 -16.36 -10.82 20.57
C PHE A 37 -17.58 -9.89 20.65
N ILE A 38 -17.38 -8.57 20.57
CA ILE A 38 -18.45 -7.56 20.64
C ILE A 38 -19.62 -7.84 19.68
N PRO A 39 -19.39 -8.11 18.38
CA PRO A 39 -20.44 -8.43 17.43
C PRO A 39 -21.33 -9.62 17.81
N LEU A 40 -20.91 -10.51 18.71
CA LEU A 40 -21.72 -11.64 19.19
C LEU A 40 -22.86 -11.20 20.13
N LEU A 41 -22.80 -9.96 20.63
CA LEU A 41 -23.66 -9.42 21.69
C LEU A 41 -24.27 -8.05 21.32
N LEU A 42 -24.58 -7.84 20.04
CA LEU A 42 -25.26 -6.61 19.55
C LEU A 42 -26.79 -6.68 19.67
N GLN A 43 -27.32 -7.79 20.22
CA GLN A 43 -28.74 -8.03 20.41
C GLN A 43 -29.03 -8.50 21.84
N ASN A 44 -30.26 -8.24 22.31
CA ASN A 44 -30.71 -8.79 23.59
C ASN A 44 -30.97 -10.30 23.48
N PRO A 45 -30.80 -11.06 24.58
CA PRO A 45 -31.23 -12.45 24.64
C PRO A 45 -32.73 -12.59 24.30
N GLN A 46 -33.07 -13.69 23.64
CA GLN A 46 -34.46 -14.08 23.42
C GLN A 46 -34.73 -15.31 24.27
N ASP A 47 -35.74 -15.24 25.13
CA ASP A 47 -36.13 -16.33 26.03
C ASP A 47 -34.96 -16.85 26.91
N GLY A 48 -34.08 -15.93 27.34
CA GLY A 48 -32.91 -16.25 28.17
C GLY A 48 -31.68 -16.77 27.42
N HIS A 49 -31.77 -16.96 26.09
CA HIS A 49 -30.69 -17.51 25.27
C HIS A 49 -30.20 -16.51 24.21
N ASN A 50 -28.95 -16.69 23.75
CA ASN A 50 -28.45 -15.95 22.59
C ASN A 50 -29.14 -16.48 21.32
N ARG A 51 -29.70 -15.57 20.52
CA ARG A 51 -30.40 -15.88 19.27
C ARG A 51 -29.45 -16.37 18.16
N LEU A 52 -28.16 -16.10 18.26
CA LEU A 52 -27.16 -16.42 17.24
C LEU A 52 -27.12 -17.92 16.91
N LYS A 53 -27.31 -18.27 15.64
CA LYS A 53 -27.33 -19.65 15.13
C LYS A 53 -26.06 -20.03 14.38
N ARG A 54 -25.45 -19.09 13.66
CA ARG A 54 -24.23 -19.34 12.87
C ARG A 54 -23.22 -18.22 13.05
N TRP A 55 -21.95 -18.61 13.14
CA TRP A 55 -20.82 -17.70 13.21
C TRP A 55 -19.75 -18.17 12.24
N ILE A 56 -19.57 -17.40 11.16
CA ILE A 56 -18.64 -17.68 10.08
C ILE A 56 -17.51 -16.67 10.16
N MET A 57 -16.27 -17.14 10.24
CA MET A 57 -15.07 -16.30 10.22
C MET A 57 -14.18 -16.70 9.06
N ILE A 58 -13.83 -15.72 8.24
CA ILE A 58 -12.94 -15.84 7.10
C ILE A 58 -11.73 -14.95 7.40
N GLY A 59 -10.54 -15.54 7.43
CA GLY A 59 -9.31 -14.83 7.76
C GLY A 59 -8.09 -15.66 7.49
N ASP A 60 -6.92 -15.02 7.53
CA ASP A 60 -5.64 -15.65 7.31
C ASP A 60 -4.67 -15.33 8.45
N HIS A 61 -4.47 -16.31 9.34
CA HIS A 61 -3.58 -16.21 10.49
C HIS A 61 -2.08 -16.32 10.12
N HIS A 62 -1.75 -16.56 8.84
CA HIS A 62 -0.40 -16.47 8.30
C HIS A 62 -0.08 -15.07 7.73
N GLN A 63 -1.06 -14.17 7.64
CA GLN A 63 -0.87 -12.75 7.31
C GLN A 63 -0.82 -11.89 8.58
N LEU A 64 -0.75 -10.56 8.41
CA LEU A 64 -0.55 -9.61 9.50
C LEU A 64 -1.67 -9.70 10.57
N PRO A 65 -1.30 -9.63 11.85
CA PRO A 65 -2.24 -9.57 12.97
C PRO A 65 -2.86 -8.16 13.13
N PRO A 66 -3.82 -7.96 14.05
CA PRO A 66 -4.30 -6.64 14.43
C PRO A 66 -3.15 -5.74 14.94
N VAL A 67 -3.23 -4.45 14.63
CA VAL A 67 -2.19 -3.48 15.01
C VAL A 67 -2.31 -3.13 16.50
N VAL A 68 -1.24 -3.41 17.26
CA VAL A 68 -1.09 -2.99 18.66
C VAL A 68 -0.03 -1.88 18.72
N GLN A 69 -0.45 -0.65 19.05
CA GLN A 69 0.43 0.52 19.02
C GLN A 69 1.63 0.39 19.96
N ASN A 70 1.39 -0.07 21.18
CA ASN A 70 2.45 -0.26 22.16
C ASN A 70 2.97 -1.70 22.10
N GLN A 71 4.19 -1.84 21.60
CA GLN A 71 4.89 -3.12 21.44
C GLN A 71 5.04 -3.90 22.75
N ALA A 72 4.96 -3.26 23.92
CA ALA A 72 5.00 -3.97 25.20
C ALA A 72 3.79 -4.90 25.37
N PHE A 73 2.58 -4.45 25.04
CA PHE A 73 1.38 -5.32 25.11
C PHE A 73 1.42 -6.45 24.08
N GLN A 74 2.01 -6.19 22.92
CA GLN A 74 2.25 -7.23 21.91
C GLN A 74 3.22 -8.30 22.46
N LYS A 75 4.38 -7.89 22.99
CA LYS A 75 5.45 -8.80 23.43
C LYS A 75 5.13 -9.55 24.73
N TYR A 76 4.58 -8.87 25.73
CA TYR A 76 4.37 -9.44 27.06
C TYR A 76 2.97 -10.05 27.26
N SER A 77 1.96 -9.55 26.54
CA SER A 77 0.57 -10.00 26.71
C SER A 77 0.00 -10.70 25.48
N ASN A 78 0.75 -10.76 24.37
CA ASN A 78 0.27 -11.30 23.09
C ASN A 78 -1.05 -10.65 22.63
N MET A 79 -1.21 -9.34 22.87
CA MET A 79 -2.46 -8.61 22.59
C MET A 79 -2.82 -8.56 21.10
N GLU A 80 -1.85 -8.81 20.22
CA GLU A 80 -2.08 -8.93 18.77
C GLU A 80 -2.71 -10.27 18.36
N GLN A 81 -2.98 -11.19 19.28
CA GLN A 81 -3.67 -12.41 18.92
C GLN A 81 -5.15 -12.12 18.67
N SER A 82 -5.60 -12.36 17.44
CA SER A 82 -7.03 -12.35 17.12
C SER A 82 -7.73 -13.60 17.67
N LEU A 83 -9.04 -13.48 17.89
CA LEU A 83 -9.89 -14.61 18.28
C LEU A 83 -9.81 -15.73 17.23
N PHE A 84 -9.77 -15.37 15.95
CA PHE A 84 -9.57 -16.29 14.83
C PHE A 84 -8.25 -17.08 14.97
N ALA A 85 -7.12 -16.39 15.14
CA ALA A 85 -5.82 -17.05 15.30
C ALA A 85 -5.77 -17.92 16.56
N ARG A 86 -6.45 -17.53 17.65
CA ARG A 86 -6.58 -18.35 18.86
C ARG A 86 -7.37 -19.63 18.62
N LEU A 87 -8.50 -19.56 17.92
CA LEU A 87 -9.31 -20.75 17.60
C LEU A 87 -8.54 -21.72 16.69
N VAL A 88 -7.80 -21.22 15.70
CA VAL A 88 -6.93 -22.07 14.87
C VAL A 88 -5.86 -22.76 15.72
N ARG A 89 -5.19 -22.03 16.62
CA ARG A 89 -4.20 -22.60 17.56
C ARG A 89 -4.79 -23.66 18.49
N LEU A 90 -6.05 -23.50 18.89
CA LEU A 90 -6.81 -24.48 19.68
C LEU A 90 -7.34 -25.66 18.85
N SER A 91 -6.91 -25.77 17.58
CA SER A 91 -7.29 -26.85 16.67
C SER A 91 -8.80 -26.94 16.42
N VAL A 92 -9.49 -25.80 16.45
CA VAL A 92 -10.87 -25.74 15.97
C VAL A 92 -10.88 -26.14 14.49
N PRO A 93 -11.74 -27.09 14.08
CA PRO A 93 -11.83 -27.52 12.69
C PRO A 93 -12.07 -26.31 11.78
N ASN A 94 -11.24 -26.19 10.75
CA ASN A 94 -11.30 -25.09 9.80
C ASN A 94 -11.18 -25.63 8.37
N VAL A 95 -11.78 -24.90 7.43
CA VAL A 95 -11.67 -25.18 6.00
C VAL A 95 -10.55 -24.32 5.46
N GLN A 96 -9.46 -24.95 5.02
CA GLN A 96 -8.35 -24.25 4.40
C GLN A 96 -8.53 -24.24 2.88
N LEU A 97 -8.73 -23.06 2.30
CA LEU A 97 -8.75 -22.89 0.85
C LEU A 97 -7.34 -23.10 0.29
N ASP A 98 -7.22 -23.84 -0.80
CA ASP A 98 -5.96 -24.40 -1.30
C ASP A 98 -5.63 -24.00 -2.74
N GLN A 99 -6.39 -23.10 -3.37
CA GLN A 99 -6.10 -22.63 -4.74
C GLN A 99 -6.21 -21.11 -4.86
N GLN A 100 -5.12 -20.45 -5.24
CA GLN A 100 -5.10 -19.00 -5.47
C GLN A 100 -5.43 -18.66 -6.94
N GLY A 101 -6.15 -17.55 -7.16
CA GLY A 101 -6.60 -17.13 -8.50
C GLY A 101 -6.13 -15.75 -8.93
N ARG A 102 -5.18 -15.12 -8.23
CA ARG A 102 -4.91 -13.68 -8.36
C ARG A 102 -3.56 -13.34 -8.98
N ALA A 103 -2.54 -14.15 -8.72
CA ALA A 103 -1.16 -13.90 -9.10
C ALA A 103 -0.60 -15.02 -9.98
N ARG A 104 0.50 -14.75 -10.69
CA ARG A 104 1.23 -15.80 -11.42
C ARG A 104 1.70 -16.90 -10.47
N SER A 105 1.72 -18.13 -10.96
CA SER A 105 2.22 -19.30 -10.20
C SER A 105 3.65 -19.09 -9.70
N GLN A 106 4.54 -18.52 -10.53
CA GLN A 106 5.92 -18.17 -10.18
C GLN A 106 6.00 -17.18 -9.00
N ILE A 107 5.10 -16.20 -8.92
CA ILE A 107 5.04 -15.27 -7.77
C ILE A 107 4.42 -15.98 -6.56
N ALA A 108 3.40 -16.83 -6.76
CA ALA A 108 2.77 -17.58 -5.69
C ALA A 108 3.75 -18.49 -4.95
N GLN A 109 4.76 -19.02 -5.64
CA GLN A 109 5.84 -19.82 -5.03
C GLN A 109 6.53 -19.10 -3.87
N LEU A 110 6.64 -17.77 -3.93
CA LEU A 110 7.30 -16.95 -2.91
C LEU A 110 6.61 -16.99 -1.54
N TYR A 111 5.33 -17.38 -1.47
CA TYR A 111 4.56 -17.46 -0.22
C TYR A 111 3.82 -18.79 -0.01
N GLN A 112 3.66 -19.62 -1.04
CA GLN A 112 2.91 -20.88 -0.97
C GLN A 112 3.41 -21.82 0.13
N TRP A 113 4.73 -21.83 0.39
CA TRP A 113 5.39 -22.70 1.36
C TRP A 113 4.88 -22.49 2.79
N ARG A 114 4.22 -21.37 3.07
CA ARG A 114 3.65 -21.08 4.38
C ARG A 114 2.31 -21.81 4.63
N TYR A 115 1.64 -22.23 3.55
CA TYR A 115 0.30 -22.80 3.53
C TYR A 115 0.35 -24.29 3.18
N ASN A 116 -0.55 -25.07 3.76
CA ASN A 116 -0.64 -26.50 3.45
C ASN A 116 -1.32 -26.71 2.10
N GLY A 117 -0.58 -27.13 1.09
CA GLY A 117 -1.13 -27.53 -0.20
C GLY A 117 -1.65 -26.39 -1.09
N LEU A 118 -1.18 -25.15 -0.91
CA LEU A 118 -1.62 -24.03 -1.75
C LEU A 118 -1.12 -24.19 -3.20
N GLY A 119 -2.04 -24.43 -4.12
CA GLY A 119 -1.86 -24.43 -5.57
C GLY A 119 -2.50 -23.22 -6.27
N ASN A 120 -2.76 -23.36 -7.57
CA ASN A 120 -3.33 -22.31 -8.41
C ASN A 120 -4.67 -22.76 -9.00
N LEU A 121 -5.60 -21.81 -9.19
CA LEU A 121 -6.81 -22.06 -9.97
C LEU A 121 -6.49 -22.22 -11.47
N PRO A 122 -7.26 -23.02 -12.23
CA PRO A 122 -6.95 -23.32 -13.64
C PRO A 122 -6.79 -22.10 -14.56
N HIS A 123 -7.46 -20.99 -14.26
CA HIS A 123 -7.37 -19.77 -15.06
C HIS A 123 -6.02 -19.07 -14.92
N VAL A 124 -5.30 -19.27 -13.80
CA VAL A 124 -3.94 -18.74 -13.62
C VAL A 124 -2.97 -19.44 -14.58
N GLU A 125 -3.19 -20.71 -14.86
CA GLU A 125 -2.32 -21.53 -15.70
C GLU A 125 -2.63 -21.39 -17.20
N SER A 126 -3.82 -20.91 -17.56
CA SER A 126 -4.29 -20.87 -18.95
C SER A 126 -4.39 -19.45 -19.53
N LEU A 127 -4.75 -18.43 -18.75
CA LEU A 127 -4.99 -17.10 -19.29
C LEU A 127 -3.68 -16.40 -19.73
N PRO A 128 -3.63 -15.81 -20.95
CA PRO A 128 -2.41 -15.17 -21.48
C PRO A 128 -1.77 -14.14 -20.55
N GLN A 129 -2.56 -13.36 -19.80
CA GLN A 129 -2.06 -12.34 -18.87
C GLN A 129 -1.10 -12.90 -17.80
N PHE A 130 -1.28 -14.17 -17.40
CA PHE A 130 -0.41 -14.83 -16.42
C PHE A 130 0.76 -15.59 -17.06
N GLN A 131 0.73 -15.80 -18.38
CA GLN A 131 1.72 -16.58 -19.13
C GLN A 131 2.71 -15.70 -19.92
N ASN A 132 2.31 -14.48 -20.28
CA ASN A 132 3.18 -13.51 -20.92
C ASN A 132 4.20 -12.95 -19.93
N ALA A 133 5.39 -12.60 -20.41
CA ALA A 133 6.43 -11.97 -19.63
C ALA A 133 6.08 -10.50 -19.29
N ASN A 134 6.91 -9.88 -18.45
CA ASN A 134 6.84 -8.44 -18.22
C ASN A 134 7.74 -7.76 -19.27
N ALA A 135 7.17 -6.90 -20.11
CA ALA A 135 7.91 -6.10 -21.08
C ALA A 135 9.07 -5.37 -20.42
N GLY A 136 10.27 -5.43 -21.00
CA GLY A 136 11.44 -4.79 -20.41
C GLY A 136 12.19 -5.62 -19.37
N PHE A 137 11.68 -6.79 -18.97
CA PHE A 137 12.28 -7.56 -17.87
C PHE A 137 12.55 -9.01 -18.24
N ALA A 138 13.76 -9.47 -17.92
CA ALA A 138 14.12 -10.86 -18.11
C ALA A 138 13.33 -11.80 -17.19
N PHE A 139 12.95 -11.33 -15.99
CA PHE A 139 12.29 -12.13 -14.96
C PHE A 139 10.97 -11.49 -14.49
N PRO A 140 9.97 -12.30 -14.10
CA PRO A 140 8.72 -11.82 -13.54
C PRO A 140 8.89 -11.24 -12.13
N PHE A 141 9.90 -11.71 -11.39
CA PHE A 141 10.27 -11.19 -10.09
C PHE A 141 11.78 -11.30 -9.88
N GLN A 142 12.38 -10.37 -9.13
CA GLN A 142 13.79 -10.41 -8.73
C GLN A 142 13.99 -9.76 -7.37
N LEU A 143 14.98 -10.26 -6.62
CA LEU A 143 15.59 -9.53 -5.51
C LEU A 143 16.85 -8.84 -6.04
N ILE A 144 16.85 -7.52 -6.00
CA ILE A 144 17.89 -6.65 -6.52
C ILE A 144 18.72 -6.15 -5.34
N ASP A 145 20.00 -6.50 -5.34
CA ASP A 145 20.95 -6.05 -4.31
C ASP A 145 21.28 -4.57 -4.52
N VAL A 146 20.96 -3.74 -3.52
CA VAL A 146 21.25 -2.30 -3.57
C VAL A 146 22.42 -1.99 -2.63
N PRO A 147 23.61 -1.65 -3.17
CA PRO A 147 24.79 -1.29 -2.38
C PRO A 147 24.60 0.09 -1.71
N ASP A 148 25.64 0.55 -1.01
CA ASP A 148 25.61 1.88 -0.39
C ASP A 148 25.62 2.96 -1.49
N PHE A 149 24.79 3.98 -1.34
CA PHE A 149 24.70 5.10 -2.25
C PHE A 149 25.23 6.35 -1.56
N ASN A 150 26.17 7.06 -2.20
CA ASN A 150 26.92 8.16 -1.59
C ASN A 150 27.57 7.77 -0.25
N GLY A 151 28.08 6.53 -0.16
CA GLY A 151 28.71 5.98 1.04
C GLY A 151 27.74 5.66 2.19
N GLN A 152 26.43 5.68 1.94
CA GLN A 152 25.41 5.40 2.95
C GLN A 152 24.41 4.33 2.49
N GLY A 153 24.06 3.43 3.40
CA GLY A 153 22.95 2.48 3.23
C GLY A 153 21.67 3.03 3.89
N GLU A 154 21.24 2.38 4.99
CA GLU A 154 20.13 2.89 5.80
C GLU A 154 20.52 4.16 6.57
N THR A 155 19.62 5.14 6.58
CA THR A 155 19.71 6.37 7.36
C THR A 155 18.49 6.51 8.28
N GLN A 156 18.62 7.35 9.31
CA GLN A 156 17.58 7.59 10.29
C GLN A 156 17.57 9.06 10.70
N PRO A 157 16.93 9.96 9.93
CA PRO A 157 16.91 11.41 10.21
C PRO A 157 16.24 11.75 11.55
N SER A 158 15.23 10.97 11.96
CA SER A 158 14.58 11.09 13.27
C SER A 158 14.40 9.70 13.90
N PRO A 159 14.23 9.60 15.23
CA PRO A 159 14.05 8.32 15.91
C PRO A 159 13.00 7.42 15.24
N HIS A 160 13.38 6.19 14.91
CA HIS A 160 12.53 5.18 14.25
C HIS A 160 12.06 5.50 12.81
N PHE A 161 12.57 6.58 12.23
CA PHE A 161 12.24 7.01 10.87
C PHE A 161 13.30 6.53 9.89
N TYR A 162 13.23 5.25 9.53
CA TYR A 162 14.22 4.61 8.66
C TYR A 162 13.99 4.95 7.18
N GLN A 163 15.10 5.22 6.49
CA GLN A 163 15.16 5.56 5.08
C GLN A 163 16.37 4.91 4.42
N ASN A 164 16.34 4.79 3.09
CA ASN A 164 17.47 4.37 2.27
C ASN A 164 17.35 5.10 0.92
N LEU A 165 18.20 6.11 0.71
CA LEU A 165 18.17 6.95 -0.48
C LEU A 165 18.51 6.17 -1.75
N GLY A 166 19.47 5.25 -1.68
CA GLY A 166 19.85 4.41 -2.81
C GLY A 166 18.69 3.55 -3.30
N GLU A 167 17.95 2.91 -2.40
CA GLU A 167 16.75 2.16 -2.75
C GLU A 167 15.60 3.06 -3.24
N ALA A 168 15.45 4.27 -2.67
CA ALA A 168 14.38 5.19 -3.08
C ALA A 168 14.59 5.72 -4.50
N GLU A 169 15.80 6.20 -4.83
CA GLU A 169 16.13 6.65 -6.19
C GLU A 169 16.05 5.48 -7.19
N TYR A 170 16.50 4.27 -6.81
CA TYR A 170 16.37 3.08 -7.66
C TYR A 170 14.90 2.74 -7.92
N ALA A 171 14.04 2.75 -6.90
CA ALA A 171 12.62 2.45 -7.05
C ALA A 171 11.93 3.42 -8.03
N VAL A 172 12.25 4.71 -7.94
CA VAL A 172 11.68 5.74 -8.82
C VAL A 172 12.27 5.66 -10.23
N ALA A 173 13.55 5.35 -10.38
CA ALA A 173 14.17 5.10 -11.67
C ALA A 173 13.53 3.88 -12.36
N LEU A 174 13.31 2.80 -11.62
CA LEU A 174 12.64 1.59 -12.11
C LEU A 174 11.18 1.87 -12.51
N TYR A 175 10.44 2.63 -11.71
CA TYR A 175 9.10 3.08 -12.09
C TYR A 175 9.12 3.91 -13.37
N THR A 176 10.05 4.87 -13.48
CA THR A 176 10.21 5.71 -14.67
C THR A 176 10.54 4.88 -15.91
N TYR A 177 11.43 3.89 -15.78
CA TYR A 177 11.73 2.92 -16.85
C TYR A 177 10.47 2.21 -17.35
N MET A 178 9.63 1.69 -16.44
CA MET A 178 8.37 1.05 -16.82
C MET A 178 7.43 2.02 -17.55
N ARG A 179 7.38 3.29 -17.13
CA ARG A 179 6.58 4.32 -17.79
C ARG A 179 7.09 4.65 -19.20
N ILE A 180 8.40 4.68 -19.42
CA ILE A 180 8.99 4.88 -20.75
C ILE A 180 8.63 3.73 -21.70
N LEU A 181 8.59 2.49 -21.20
CA LEU A 181 8.15 1.33 -21.98
C LEU A 181 6.65 1.32 -22.30
N GLY A 182 5.85 2.21 -21.69
CA GLY A 182 4.40 2.30 -21.90
C GLY A 182 3.54 1.58 -20.86
N TYR A 183 4.10 1.18 -19.71
CA TYR A 183 3.28 0.59 -18.64
C TYR A 183 2.28 1.60 -18.09
N PRO A 184 1.02 1.23 -17.82
CA PRO A 184 0.05 2.14 -17.20
C PRO A 184 0.42 2.41 -15.72
N ALA A 185 0.39 3.68 -15.30
CA ALA A 185 0.85 4.12 -13.99
C ALA A 185 -0.04 3.58 -12.86
N GLU A 186 -1.34 3.46 -13.10
CA GLU A 186 -2.33 2.89 -12.21
C GLU A 186 -2.10 1.39 -11.92
N LYS A 187 -1.33 0.72 -12.78
CA LYS A 187 -0.96 -0.70 -12.64
C LYS A 187 0.30 -0.94 -11.82
N ILE A 188 0.97 0.13 -11.39
CA ILE A 188 2.23 0.06 -10.64
C ILE A 188 2.02 0.65 -9.25
N SER A 189 2.49 -0.04 -8.22
CA SER A 189 2.55 0.51 -6.87
C SER A 189 3.92 0.28 -6.24
N ILE A 190 4.39 1.27 -5.49
CA ILE A 190 5.66 1.19 -4.78
C ILE A 190 5.36 0.98 -3.30
N LEU A 191 5.83 -0.14 -2.78
CA LEU A 191 5.66 -0.53 -1.39
C LEU A 191 6.99 -0.48 -0.64
N THR A 192 6.90 -0.28 0.66
CA THR A 192 8.06 -0.38 1.53
C THR A 192 7.65 -0.85 2.92
N THR A 193 8.60 -1.27 3.73
CA THR A 193 8.37 -1.69 5.11
C THR A 193 8.29 -0.51 6.08
N TYR A 194 8.84 0.67 5.74
CA TYR A 194 8.93 1.80 6.68
C TYR A 194 8.17 3.04 6.19
N ASN A 195 7.47 3.72 7.11
CA ASN A 195 6.79 4.98 6.77
C ASN A 195 7.78 6.07 6.32
N GLY A 196 8.97 6.13 6.93
CA GLY A 196 9.99 7.11 6.55
C GLY A 196 10.47 6.94 5.12
N GLN A 197 10.65 5.69 4.69
CA GLN A 197 10.94 5.37 3.30
C GLN A 197 9.76 5.68 2.37
N ALA A 198 8.51 5.42 2.80
CA ALA A 198 7.35 5.71 1.97
C ALA A 198 7.22 7.21 1.69
N GLN A 199 7.57 8.06 2.67
CA GLN A 199 7.66 9.50 2.47
C GLN A 199 8.82 9.87 1.54
N LEU A 200 10.02 9.33 1.77
CA LEU A 200 11.17 9.61 0.91
C LEU A 200 10.90 9.26 -0.56
N ILE A 201 10.29 8.10 -0.83
CA ILE A 201 9.93 7.68 -2.19
C ILE A 201 8.93 8.66 -2.79
N ARG A 202 7.93 9.14 -2.03
CA ARG A 202 7.01 10.17 -2.53
C ARG A 202 7.75 11.45 -2.88
N ASP A 203 8.65 11.92 -2.02
CA ASP A 203 9.43 13.13 -2.25
C ASP A 203 10.34 13.00 -3.49
N VAL A 204 10.89 11.81 -3.75
CA VAL A 204 11.66 11.52 -4.98
C VAL A 204 10.74 11.48 -6.20
N CYS A 205 9.57 10.82 -6.13
CA CYS A 205 8.58 10.80 -7.21
C CYS A 205 8.10 12.21 -7.56
N GLN A 206 7.81 13.05 -6.57
CA GLN A 206 7.35 14.43 -6.80
C GLN A 206 8.42 15.26 -7.52
N ARG A 207 9.67 15.17 -7.07
CA ARG A 207 10.79 15.90 -7.69
C ARG A 207 11.13 15.42 -9.10
N ARG A 208 10.94 14.13 -9.42
CA ARG A 208 11.41 13.52 -10.68
C ARG A 208 10.31 13.28 -11.71
N CYS A 209 9.08 13.01 -11.28
CA CYS A 209 8.01 12.46 -12.12
C CYS A 209 6.77 13.35 -12.19
N GLU A 210 6.40 14.05 -11.12
CA GLU A 210 5.09 14.72 -11.00
C GLU A 210 4.86 15.82 -12.05
N THR A 211 5.89 16.60 -12.37
CA THR A 211 5.81 17.64 -13.41
C THR A 211 5.84 17.09 -14.83
N ASN A 212 6.14 15.80 -15.00
CA ASN A 212 6.25 15.17 -16.31
C ASN A 212 4.97 14.37 -16.64
N PRO A 213 4.08 14.89 -17.51
CA PRO A 213 2.81 14.24 -17.82
C PRO A 213 2.98 12.87 -18.50
N LEU A 214 4.13 12.61 -19.13
CA LEU A 214 4.41 11.33 -19.78
C LEU A 214 4.67 10.22 -18.75
N ILE A 215 5.25 10.57 -17.59
CA ILE A 215 5.62 9.62 -16.53
C ILE A 215 4.52 9.52 -15.47
N GLY A 216 4.03 10.64 -14.95
CA GLY A 216 2.99 10.68 -13.91
C GLY A 216 3.39 10.00 -12.60
N MET A 217 2.42 9.82 -11.71
CA MET A 217 2.63 9.22 -10.38
C MET A 217 2.17 7.76 -10.33
N PRO A 218 2.87 6.87 -9.58
CA PRO A 218 2.41 5.50 -9.39
C PRO A 218 1.04 5.49 -8.67
N ALA A 219 0.26 4.44 -8.88
CA ALA A 219 -1.08 4.30 -8.30
C ALA A 219 -1.10 4.52 -6.78
N LYS A 220 -0.06 4.05 -6.09
CA LYS A 220 0.10 4.20 -4.65
C LYS A 220 1.56 4.05 -4.23
N VAL A 221 1.99 4.92 -3.32
CA VAL A 221 3.22 4.74 -2.52
C VAL A 221 2.81 4.55 -1.07
N SER A 222 3.05 3.38 -0.49
CA SER A 222 2.59 3.06 0.87
C SER A 222 3.44 2.01 1.57
N THR A 223 3.18 1.79 2.86
CA THR A 223 3.79 0.68 3.58
C THR A 223 3.06 -0.62 3.29
N VAL A 224 3.76 -1.76 3.41
CA VAL A 224 3.16 -3.10 3.28
C VAL A 224 1.96 -3.25 4.21
N ASP A 225 2.09 -2.84 5.48
CA ASP A 225 1.04 -2.92 6.50
C ASP A 225 -0.22 -2.10 6.12
N LYS A 226 -0.07 -0.93 5.47
CA LYS A 226 -1.19 -0.10 5.01
C LYS A 226 -1.78 -0.56 3.65
N TYR A 227 -1.15 -1.51 2.99
CA TYR A 227 -1.54 -2.05 1.68
C TYR A 227 -2.17 -3.44 1.79
N GLN A 228 -2.49 -3.88 3.00
CA GLN A 228 -3.18 -5.14 3.24
C GLN A 228 -4.57 -5.14 2.57
N GLY A 229 -4.99 -6.31 2.09
CA GLY A 229 -6.23 -6.47 1.30
C GLY A 229 -6.15 -5.91 -0.13
N GLN A 230 -5.19 -5.04 -0.44
CA GLN A 230 -5.00 -4.46 -1.78
C GLN A 230 -4.00 -5.26 -2.61
N GLN A 231 -4.03 -5.04 -3.92
CA GLN A 231 -3.13 -5.66 -4.89
C GLN A 231 -2.91 -4.75 -6.09
N ASN A 232 -1.79 -4.94 -6.79
CA ASN A 232 -1.60 -4.35 -8.11
C ASN A 232 -0.89 -5.30 -9.06
N ASP A 233 -0.88 -4.98 -10.35
CA ASP A 233 -0.26 -5.82 -11.37
C ASP A 233 1.26 -5.86 -11.17
N TYR A 234 1.87 -4.72 -10.88
CA TYR A 234 3.30 -4.59 -10.65
C TYR A 234 3.59 -3.92 -9.30
N ILE A 235 4.46 -4.55 -8.50
CA ILE A 235 4.90 -4.03 -7.21
C ILE A 235 6.41 -3.85 -7.23
N ILE A 236 6.86 -2.66 -6.89
CA ILE A 236 8.26 -2.38 -6.54
C ILE A 236 8.32 -2.29 -5.02
N LEU A 237 9.15 -3.12 -4.38
CA LEU A 237 9.21 -3.24 -2.91
C LEU A 237 10.59 -2.83 -2.40
N SER A 238 10.68 -1.79 -1.57
CA SER A 238 11.92 -1.39 -0.89
C SER A 238 11.96 -1.95 0.54
N LEU A 239 13.01 -2.70 0.87
CA LEU A 239 13.21 -3.33 2.17
C LEU A 239 13.97 -2.46 3.18
N VAL A 240 14.66 -1.41 2.70
CA VAL A 240 15.32 -0.32 3.45
C VAL A 240 16.56 -0.73 4.23
N LYS A 241 16.44 -1.78 5.03
CA LYS A 241 17.42 -2.09 6.07
C LYS A 241 18.70 -2.69 5.50
N THR A 242 19.84 -2.20 5.99
CA THR A 242 21.18 -2.65 5.55
C THR A 242 22.02 -3.23 6.68
N ARG A 243 21.61 -3.07 7.95
CA ARG A 243 22.36 -3.54 9.13
C ARG A 243 21.71 -4.71 9.86
N ASN A 244 20.39 -4.69 9.96
CA ASN A 244 19.61 -5.72 10.62
C ASN A 244 18.32 -5.96 9.85
N ILE A 245 17.67 -7.09 10.10
CA ILE A 245 16.47 -7.48 9.37
C ILE A 245 15.25 -6.57 9.65
N GLY A 246 15.22 -5.89 10.79
CA GLY A 246 14.07 -5.10 11.19
C GLY A 246 12.80 -5.94 11.40
N HIS A 247 11.65 -5.35 11.11
CA HIS A 247 10.33 -5.93 11.41
C HIS A 247 9.78 -6.83 10.30
N ILE A 248 10.46 -6.93 9.16
CA ILE A 248 10.15 -7.96 8.13
C ILE A 248 10.57 -9.36 8.58
N ARG A 249 11.33 -9.49 9.68
CA ARG A 249 11.60 -10.79 10.34
C ARG A 249 10.31 -11.54 10.69
N ASP A 250 9.24 -10.80 10.96
CA ASP A 250 7.92 -11.39 11.06
C ASP A 250 7.49 -11.95 9.69
N VAL A 251 7.51 -13.28 9.58
CA VAL A 251 7.11 -14.02 8.37
C VAL A 251 5.74 -13.57 7.86
N ARG A 252 4.81 -13.20 8.74
CA ARG A 252 3.48 -12.71 8.34
C ARG A 252 3.59 -11.47 7.46
N ARG A 253 4.49 -10.55 7.80
CA ARG A 253 4.75 -9.33 7.03
C ARG A 253 5.45 -9.62 5.72
N LEU A 254 6.39 -10.58 5.71
CA LEU A 254 7.01 -11.06 4.48
C LEU A 254 5.95 -11.62 3.51
N ILE A 255 5.04 -12.47 4.00
CA ILE A 255 3.98 -13.07 3.19
C ILE A 255 3.05 -11.99 2.61
N VAL A 256 2.66 -10.99 3.40
CA VAL A 256 1.89 -9.86 2.87
C VAL A 256 2.67 -9.13 1.79
N ALA A 257 3.95 -8.79 2.03
CA ALA A 257 4.79 -8.08 1.07
C ALA A 257 4.94 -8.80 -0.28
N LEU A 258 5.23 -10.12 -0.24
CA LEU A 258 5.45 -10.94 -1.43
C LEU A 258 4.16 -11.26 -2.19
N SER A 259 3.01 -11.17 -1.53
CA SER A 259 1.70 -11.47 -2.11
C SER A 259 0.97 -10.25 -2.65
N ARG A 260 1.55 -9.05 -2.74
CA ARG A 260 0.82 -7.87 -3.27
C ARG A 260 0.79 -7.79 -4.80
N ALA A 261 1.75 -8.42 -5.48
CA ALA A 261 1.87 -8.40 -6.94
C ALA A 261 1.02 -9.48 -7.62
N ARG A 262 0.41 -9.14 -8.76
CA ARG A 262 -0.25 -10.12 -9.64
C ARG A 262 0.68 -10.65 -10.72
N LEU A 263 1.43 -9.76 -11.40
CA LEU A 263 2.20 -10.05 -12.61
C LEU A 263 3.71 -9.81 -12.44
N GLY A 264 4.13 -8.79 -11.69
CA GLY A 264 5.55 -8.52 -11.45
C GLY A 264 5.89 -8.01 -10.06
N LEU A 265 6.99 -8.52 -9.50
CA LEU A 265 7.49 -8.15 -8.17
C LEU A 265 9.00 -7.88 -8.19
N TYR A 266 9.40 -6.63 -8.04
CA TYR A 266 10.81 -6.23 -7.99
C TYR A 266 11.17 -5.74 -6.60
N VAL A 267 12.00 -6.49 -5.90
CA VAL A 267 12.36 -6.24 -4.50
C VAL A 267 13.74 -5.62 -4.44
N LEU A 268 13.85 -4.44 -3.86
CA LEU A 268 15.09 -3.71 -3.62
C LEU A 268 15.51 -3.92 -2.16
N GLY A 269 16.76 -4.31 -1.92
CA GLY A 269 17.28 -4.44 -0.57
C GLY A 269 18.73 -4.90 -0.52
N ARG A 270 19.36 -4.80 0.66
CA ARG A 270 20.69 -5.37 0.87
C ARG A 270 20.60 -6.89 0.98
N ALA A 271 20.84 -7.60 -0.12
CA ALA A 271 20.62 -9.04 -0.24
C ALA A 271 21.28 -9.82 0.90
N LYS A 272 22.52 -9.47 1.27
CA LYS A 272 23.24 -10.10 2.38
C LYS A 272 22.42 -10.14 3.68
N VAL A 273 21.76 -9.04 4.06
CA VAL A 273 21.01 -8.94 5.33
C VAL A 273 19.79 -9.86 5.35
N PHE A 274 19.08 -9.96 4.23
CA PHE A 274 17.83 -10.72 4.14
C PHE A 274 18.07 -12.21 3.87
N MET A 275 19.10 -12.54 3.09
CA MET A 275 19.49 -13.91 2.76
C MET A 275 20.05 -14.66 3.98
N ASP A 276 20.72 -13.97 4.90
CA ASP A 276 21.28 -14.56 6.12
C ASP A 276 20.22 -14.85 7.21
N CYS A 277 18.96 -14.42 7.00
CA CYS A 277 17.88 -14.60 7.97
C CYS A 277 17.21 -15.99 7.83
N LEU A 278 17.26 -16.79 8.89
CA LEU A 278 16.71 -18.15 8.90
C LEU A 278 15.20 -18.17 8.62
N GLU A 279 14.44 -17.25 9.20
CA GLU A 279 12.99 -17.18 9.08
C GLU A 279 12.52 -16.86 7.65
N LEU A 280 13.34 -16.15 6.87
CA LEU A 280 13.01 -15.77 5.49
C LEU A 280 13.59 -16.74 4.45
N THR A 281 14.38 -17.72 4.89
CA THR A 281 15.10 -18.68 4.03
C THR A 281 14.22 -19.32 2.96
N PRO A 282 12.96 -19.76 3.23
CA PRO A 282 12.14 -20.37 2.19
C PRO A 282 11.89 -19.46 0.97
N ALA A 283 11.56 -18.19 1.20
CA ALA A 283 11.38 -17.22 0.12
C ALA A 283 12.72 -16.80 -0.51
N MET A 284 13.74 -16.61 0.31
CA MET A 284 15.08 -16.19 -0.14
C MET A 284 15.76 -17.23 -1.03
N ARG A 285 15.53 -18.54 -0.79
CA ARG A 285 15.98 -19.61 -1.68
C ARG A 285 15.37 -19.53 -3.08
N ILE A 286 14.13 -19.05 -3.21
CA ILE A 286 13.47 -18.88 -4.50
C ILE A 286 14.08 -17.67 -5.22
N PHE A 287 14.27 -16.55 -4.52
CA PHE A 287 14.97 -15.39 -5.08
C PHE A 287 16.41 -15.72 -5.53
N ALA A 288 17.10 -16.60 -4.81
CA ALA A 288 18.46 -17.04 -5.14
C ALA A 288 18.60 -17.77 -6.49
N GLN A 289 17.49 -18.22 -7.09
CA GLN A 289 17.48 -18.84 -8.43
C GLN A 289 17.68 -17.81 -9.55
N SER A 290 17.53 -16.53 -9.25
CA SER A 290 17.71 -15.41 -10.19
C SER A 290 18.93 -14.55 -9.81
N PRO A 291 19.55 -13.87 -10.79
CA PRO A 291 20.61 -12.91 -10.52
C PRO A 291 20.14 -11.78 -9.59
N ARG A 292 21.05 -11.31 -8.73
CA ARG A 292 20.82 -10.22 -7.77
C ARG A 292 21.00 -8.83 -8.39
N LYS A 293 21.51 -8.76 -9.61
CA LYS A 293 21.50 -7.54 -10.40
C LYS A 293 20.26 -7.55 -11.30
N LEU A 294 19.67 -6.38 -11.51
CA LEU A 294 18.49 -6.24 -12.34
C LEU A 294 18.86 -6.52 -13.80
N ILE A 295 18.10 -7.39 -14.47
CA ILE A 295 18.32 -7.72 -15.88
C ILE A 295 17.16 -7.19 -16.71
N LEU A 296 17.45 -6.21 -17.56
CA LEU A 296 16.51 -5.48 -18.40
C LEU A 296 16.58 -5.93 -19.86
N LEU A 297 15.46 -5.73 -20.57
CA LEU A 297 15.26 -5.99 -21.99
C LEU A 297 14.65 -4.73 -22.65
N PRO A 298 15.40 -3.62 -22.75
CA PRO A 298 14.83 -2.30 -22.99
C PRO A 298 14.14 -2.11 -24.35
N PHE A 299 14.37 -3.00 -25.31
CA PHE A 299 13.75 -2.95 -26.63
C PHE A 299 12.45 -3.76 -26.72
N GLU A 300 11.95 -4.30 -25.62
CA GLU A 300 10.65 -4.97 -25.54
C GLU A 300 9.58 -4.00 -24.99
N PRO A 301 8.78 -3.34 -25.84
CA PRO A 301 7.77 -2.37 -25.40
C PRO A 301 6.58 -3.06 -24.72
N PHE A 302 5.82 -2.29 -23.95
CA PHE A 302 4.58 -2.73 -23.34
C PHE A 302 3.40 -2.63 -24.34
N PRO A 303 2.49 -3.63 -24.40
CA PRO A 303 2.49 -4.90 -23.67
C PRO A 303 3.39 -5.97 -24.32
N ALA A 304 4.02 -6.81 -23.50
CA ALA A 304 4.83 -7.92 -23.99
C ALA A 304 3.98 -9.03 -24.62
N GLN A 305 4.43 -9.51 -25.78
CA GLN A 305 3.90 -10.71 -26.44
C GLN A 305 4.70 -11.98 -26.08
N ARG A 306 5.93 -11.82 -25.61
CA ARG A 306 6.84 -12.91 -25.24
C ARG A 306 6.26 -13.74 -24.09
N LYS A 307 6.40 -15.06 -24.17
CA LYS A 307 6.06 -15.95 -23.06
C LYS A 307 7.16 -16.00 -22.01
N LEU A 308 6.81 -16.30 -20.77
CA LEU A 308 7.78 -16.40 -19.66
C LEU A 308 8.89 -17.43 -19.90
N THR A 309 8.65 -18.45 -20.72
CA THR A 309 9.60 -19.51 -21.06
C THR A 309 10.49 -19.16 -22.26
N GLU A 310 10.22 -18.06 -22.96
CA GLU A 310 10.90 -17.67 -24.17
C GLU A 310 12.00 -16.64 -23.89
N ARG A 311 13.10 -16.74 -24.64
CA ARG A 311 14.14 -15.71 -24.66
C ARG A 311 13.65 -14.50 -25.47
N SER A 312 14.12 -13.32 -25.09
CA SER A 312 13.91 -12.11 -25.90
C SER A 312 14.53 -12.30 -27.28
N LYS A 313 13.82 -11.81 -28.30
CA LYS A 313 14.35 -11.68 -29.65
C LYS A 313 14.87 -10.26 -29.92
N ASP A 314 14.52 -9.32 -29.05
CA ASP A 314 14.71 -7.88 -29.24
C ASP A 314 15.91 -7.39 -28.42
N GLY A 315 17.10 -7.84 -28.82
CA GLY A 315 18.37 -7.39 -28.25
C GLY A 315 18.90 -8.20 -27.05
N GLU A 316 20.13 -7.88 -26.66
CA GLU A 316 20.82 -8.55 -25.56
C GLU A 316 20.33 -8.05 -24.19
N PRO A 317 20.25 -8.94 -23.17
CA PRO A 317 19.93 -8.54 -21.82
C PRO A 317 20.96 -7.54 -21.27
N MET A 318 20.47 -6.47 -20.65
CA MET A 318 21.28 -5.46 -19.99
C MET A 318 21.28 -5.69 -18.48
N GLU A 319 22.46 -5.81 -17.89
CA GLU A 319 22.63 -5.92 -16.45
C GLU A 319 22.85 -4.53 -15.83
N ILE A 320 22.02 -4.16 -14.86
CA ILE A 320 22.15 -2.90 -14.12
C ILE A 320 22.98 -3.15 -12.85
N GLU A 321 24.06 -2.37 -12.74
CA GLU A 321 25.11 -2.54 -11.73
C GLU A 321 24.68 -2.00 -10.36
N ASP A 322 24.21 -0.76 -10.33
CA ASP A 322 23.85 -0.05 -9.10
C ASP A 322 22.81 1.05 -9.36
N THR A 323 22.47 1.80 -8.30
CA THR A 323 21.52 2.92 -8.38
C THR A 323 21.97 4.00 -9.37
N LEU A 324 23.27 4.28 -9.48
CA LEU A 324 23.79 5.33 -10.36
C LEU A 324 23.69 4.90 -11.83
N HIS A 325 24.09 3.66 -12.14
CA HIS A 325 23.91 3.09 -13.47
C HIS A 325 22.43 3.11 -13.87
N MET A 326 21.51 2.71 -12.96
CA MET A 326 20.07 2.75 -13.24
C MET A 326 19.57 4.17 -13.55
N THR A 327 19.93 5.17 -12.76
CA THR A 327 19.45 6.54 -12.96
C THR A 327 20.00 7.18 -14.23
N HIS A 328 21.29 6.95 -14.55
CA HIS A 328 21.89 7.38 -15.81
C HIS A 328 21.23 6.71 -17.01
N PHE A 329 21.08 5.39 -16.97
CA PHE A 329 20.42 4.63 -18.03
C PHE A 329 19.00 5.14 -18.30
N VAL A 330 18.19 5.33 -17.24
CA VAL A 330 16.82 5.82 -17.37
C VAL A 330 16.77 7.23 -17.93
N HIS A 331 17.70 8.10 -17.55
CA HIS A 331 17.78 9.45 -18.11
C HIS A 331 18.09 9.42 -19.61
N GLU A 332 19.08 8.64 -20.04
CA GLU A 332 19.42 8.48 -21.46
C GLU A 332 18.26 7.85 -22.25
N PHE A 333 17.65 6.81 -21.69
CA PHE A 333 16.50 6.11 -22.28
C PHE A 333 15.28 7.02 -22.39
N TYR A 334 15.05 7.91 -21.42
CA TYR A 334 13.99 8.91 -21.50
C TYR A 334 14.28 9.92 -22.62
N MET A 335 15.50 10.46 -22.69
CA MET A 335 15.89 11.41 -23.74
C MET A 335 15.78 10.81 -25.15
N SER A 336 16.10 9.52 -25.33
CA SER A 336 15.97 8.85 -26.64
C SER A 336 14.52 8.56 -27.04
N ASN A 337 13.60 8.46 -26.08
CA ASN A 337 12.22 8.04 -26.31
C ASN A 337 11.19 9.17 -26.14
N VAL A 338 11.60 10.35 -25.68
CA VAL A 338 10.69 11.46 -25.32
C VAL A 338 9.79 11.89 -26.47
N ASP A 339 10.32 11.98 -27.70
CA ASP A 339 9.54 12.42 -28.86
C ASP A 339 8.45 11.40 -29.21
N GLY A 340 8.78 10.10 -29.16
CA GLY A 340 7.81 9.02 -29.37
C GLY A 340 6.76 8.96 -28.27
N MET A 341 7.17 9.14 -27.01
CA MET A 341 6.24 9.20 -25.88
C MET A 341 5.28 10.40 -25.99
N ARG A 342 5.78 11.55 -26.43
CA ARG A 342 4.97 12.75 -26.64
C ARG A 342 3.92 12.55 -27.72
N ALA A 343 4.30 11.98 -28.86
CA ALA A 343 3.37 11.66 -29.94
C ALA A 343 2.26 10.71 -29.47
N ALA A 344 2.64 9.62 -28.76
CA ALA A 344 1.67 8.68 -28.22
C ALA A 344 0.73 9.30 -27.17
N TYR A 345 1.24 10.23 -26.36
CA TYR A 345 0.46 10.96 -25.37
C TYR A 345 -0.54 11.93 -26.02
N GLU A 346 -0.13 12.66 -27.06
CA GLU A 346 -1.00 13.55 -27.83
C GLU A 346 -2.15 12.76 -28.49
N GLU A 347 -1.84 11.61 -29.11
CA GLU A 347 -2.85 10.72 -29.70
C GLU A 347 -3.85 10.18 -28.65
N ALA A 348 -3.35 9.77 -27.48
CA ALA A 348 -4.21 9.29 -26.40
C ALA A 348 -5.17 10.37 -25.86
N ILE A 349 -4.72 11.63 -25.78
CA ILE A 349 -5.56 12.75 -25.40
C ILE A 349 -6.64 13.01 -26.45
N GLU A 350 -6.29 12.98 -27.73
CA GLU A 350 -7.26 13.17 -28.82
C GLU A 350 -8.36 12.10 -28.78
N GLN A 351 -7.99 10.83 -28.62
CA GLN A 351 -8.94 9.72 -28.47
C GLN A 351 -9.83 9.88 -27.23
N TYR A 352 -9.27 10.32 -26.10
CA TYR A 352 -10.05 10.60 -24.89
C TYR A 352 -11.05 11.74 -25.12
N MET A 353 -10.61 12.84 -25.74
CA MET A 353 -11.48 13.98 -26.06
C MET A 353 -12.60 13.60 -27.03
N GLU A 354 -12.30 12.77 -28.03
CA GLU A 354 -13.29 12.26 -28.97
C GLU A 354 -14.31 11.35 -28.27
N THR A 355 -13.84 10.45 -27.42
CA THR A 355 -14.70 9.59 -26.59
C THR A 355 -15.61 10.42 -25.68
N GLN A 356 -15.08 11.47 -25.04
CA GLN A 356 -15.87 12.40 -24.22
C GLN A 356 -16.91 13.17 -25.03
N ARG A 357 -16.61 13.59 -26.26
CA ARG A 357 -17.57 14.24 -27.18
C ARG A 357 -18.71 13.31 -27.58
N VAL A 358 -18.43 12.01 -27.74
CA VAL A 358 -19.46 11.00 -28.03
C VAL A 358 -20.34 10.73 -26.81
N LEU A 359 -19.74 10.65 -25.61
CA LEU A 359 -20.46 10.43 -24.35
C LEU A 359 -21.30 11.64 -23.92
N ASN A 360 -20.82 12.85 -24.19
CA ASN A 360 -21.51 14.12 -23.93
C ASN A 360 -21.65 14.90 -25.25
N PRO A 361 -22.65 14.57 -26.10
CA PRO A 361 -22.89 15.35 -27.30
C PRO A 361 -23.27 16.78 -26.91
N VAL A 362 -22.56 17.75 -27.46
CA VAL A 362 -22.91 19.17 -27.33
C VAL A 362 -24.24 19.34 -28.07
N ILE A 363 -25.32 19.57 -27.32
CA ILE A 363 -26.62 19.96 -27.89
C ILE A 363 -26.41 21.37 -28.47
N PRO A 364 -26.64 21.61 -29.78
CA PRO A 364 -26.54 22.93 -30.37
C PRO A 364 -27.44 23.93 -29.61
N GLU A 365 -26.92 25.13 -29.31
CA GLU A 365 -27.64 26.19 -28.58
C GLU A 365 -28.91 26.70 -29.29
N GLU A 366 -29.21 26.23 -30.50
CA GLU A 366 -30.36 26.69 -31.27
C GLU A 366 -31.71 26.06 -30.84
N ASP A 367 -31.71 25.01 -30.01
CA ASP A 367 -32.95 24.33 -29.56
C ASP A 367 -33.29 24.51 -28.06
N GLN A 368 -32.59 25.37 -27.33
CA GLN A 368 -32.92 25.66 -25.92
C GLN A 368 -33.66 26.99 -25.79
N VAL A 369 -34.99 26.97 -25.90
CA VAL A 369 -35.81 28.01 -25.28
C VAL A 369 -35.78 27.76 -23.76
N GLU A 370 -34.76 28.30 -23.11
CA GLU A 370 -34.62 28.27 -21.65
C GLU A 370 -35.81 29.02 -21.04
N THR A 371 -36.75 28.30 -20.42
CA THR A 371 -37.83 28.95 -19.64
C THR A 371 -37.24 29.77 -18.48
N GLU A 372 -37.82 30.93 -18.17
CA GLU A 372 -37.44 31.83 -17.04
C GLU A 372 -37.19 31.08 -15.72
N GLU A 373 -37.90 29.98 -15.48
CA GLU A 373 -37.79 29.15 -14.28
C GLU A 373 -36.47 28.35 -14.23
N GLN A 374 -35.96 27.90 -15.38
CA GLN A 374 -34.69 27.18 -15.49
C GLN A 374 -33.50 28.13 -15.32
N LYS A 375 -33.58 29.36 -15.84
CA LYS A 375 -32.59 30.42 -15.56
C LYS A 375 -32.50 30.73 -14.07
N ARG A 376 -33.64 30.92 -13.40
CA ARG A 376 -33.69 31.17 -11.95
C ARG A 376 -33.13 30.00 -11.14
N HIS A 377 -33.39 28.76 -11.56
CA HIS A 377 -32.84 27.59 -10.88
C HIS A 377 -31.31 27.50 -11.04
N ARG A 378 -30.80 27.76 -12.24
CA ARG A 378 -29.36 27.76 -12.52
C ARG A 378 -28.62 28.86 -11.74
N GLU A 379 -29.16 30.08 -11.72
CA GLU A 379 -28.62 31.19 -10.93
C GLU A 379 -28.65 30.88 -9.42
N MET A 380 -29.69 30.21 -8.93
CA MET A 380 -29.78 29.80 -7.53
C MET A 380 -28.74 28.73 -7.17
N VAL A 381 -28.49 27.78 -8.07
CA VAL A 381 -27.46 26.73 -7.88
C VAL A 381 -26.05 27.32 -7.96
N GLU A 382 -25.80 28.25 -8.87
CA GLU A 382 -24.51 28.96 -8.95
C GLU A 382 -24.27 29.85 -7.72
N ARG A 383 -25.29 30.53 -7.21
CA ARG A 383 -25.21 31.27 -5.94
C ARG A 383 -24.88 30.35 -4.77
N LYS A 384 -25.52 29.18 -4.67
CA LYS A 384 -25.21 28.19 -3.62
C LYS A 384 -23.79 27.67 -3.71
N LYS A 385 -23.31 27.33 -4.92
CA LYS A 385 -21.92 26.87 -5.11
C LYS A 385 -20.90 27.95 -4.78
N LYS A 386 -21.20 29.20 -5.10
CA LYS A 386 -20.34 30.34 -4.76
C LYS A 386 -20.29 30.55 -3.25
N GLN A 387 -21.44 30.45 -2.58
CA GLN A 387 -21.54 30.54 -1.12
C GLN A 387 -20.80 29.38 -0.43
N GLU A 388 -20.91 28.15 -0.92
CA GLU A 388 -20.14 27.01 -0.39
C GLU A 388 -18.63 27.15 -0.62
N MET A 389 -18.18 27.78 -1.73
CA MET A 389 -16.76 28.08 -1.94
C MET A 389 -16.25 29.21 -1.05
N ASP A 390 -17.07 30.22 -0.80
CA ASP A 390 -16.72 31.34 0.07
C ASP A 390 -16.67 30.89 1.53
N ASP A 391 -17.63 30.07 1.99
CA ASP A 391 -17.64 29.44 3.32
C ASP A 391 -16.42 28.51 3.52
N LYS A 392 -16.00 27.80 2.47
CA LYS A 392 -14.83 26.92 2.50
C LYS A 392 -13.52 27.71 2.54
N LYS A 393 -13.44 28.84 1.84
CA LYS A 393 -12.31 29.77 1.93
C LYS A 393 -12.23 30.43 3.31
N GLU A 394 -13.36 30.82 3.91
CA GLU A 394 -13.38 31.33 5.29
C GLU A 394 -12.91 30.28 6.30
N ALA A 395 -13.29 29.01 6.12
CA ALA A 395 -12.82 27.91 6.98
C ALA A 395 -11.32 27.60 6.81
N ASP A 396 -10.78 27.71 5.59
CA ASP A 396 -9.35 27.52 5.31
C ASP A 396 -8.51 28.69 5.86
N ILE A 397 -9.01 29.93 5.78
CA ILE A 397 -8.36 31.13 6.38
C ILE A 397 -8.33 31.04 7.91
N LEU A 398 -9.42 30.57 8.54
CA LEU A 398 -9.49 30.33 9.99
C LEU A 398 -8.52 29.23 10.48
N PHE A 399 -8.18 28.28 9.61
CA PHE A 399 -7.22 27.21 9.92
C PHE A 399 -5.76 27.70 9.79
N GLU A 400 -5.46 28.57 8.83
CA GLU A 400 -4.13 29.19 8.66
C GLU A 400 -3.82 30.23 9.75
N ASP A 401 -4.80 31.02 10.19
CA ASP A 401 -4.61 32.02 11.27
C ASP A 401 -4.34 31.35 12.64
N MET A 402 -4.91 30.16 12.88
CA MET A 402 -4.65 29.36 14.10
C MET A 402 -3.23 28.77 14.17
N ASP A 403 -2.59 28.52 13.03
CA ASP A 403 -1.22 28.02 12.97
C ASP A 403 -0.18 29.15 13.03
N HIS A 404 -0.55 30.37 12.61
CA HIS A 404 0.30 31.56 12.73
C HIS A 404 0.39 32.11 14.17
N GLU A 405 -0.68 32.08 14.96
CA GLU A 405 -0.64 32.52 16.38
C GLU A 405 0.24 31.62 17.29
N ARG A 406 0.63 30.42 16.84
CA ARG A 406 1.53 29.52 17.59
C ARG A 406 3.02 29.72 17.32
N GLN A 407 3.42 30.60 16.40
CA GLN A 407 4.83 30.78 16.03
C GLN A 407 5.43 32.17 16.32
N GLU A 408 4.67 33.14 16.85
CA GLU A 408 5.23 34.41 17.31
C GLU A 408 5.05 34.63 18.81
N ASN A 409 6.04 34.19 19.60
CA ASN A 409 6.40 34.88 20.84
C ASN A 409 7.84 34.54 21.29
N PRO A 410 8.84 35.39 21.00
CA PRO A 410 10.16 35.29 21.61
C PRO A 410 10.28 36.23 22.84
N LEU A 411 10.54 35.61 24.01
CA LEU A 411 11.23 36.16 25.20
C LEU A 411 10.61 37.33 25.99
N GLY A 412 10.39 37.09 27.30
CA GLY A 412 10.64 38.08 28.35
C GLY A 412 9.61 38.14 29.48
N GLY A 413 9.97 37.66 30.68
CA GLY A 413 9.18 37.93 31.90
C GLY A 413 9.50 37.00 33.06
N ALA A 414 10.60 37.27 33.77
CA ALA A 414 10.87 36.67 35.08
C ALA A 414 9.80 37.06 36.10
N LEU A 415 9.40 36.13 36.99
CA LEU A 415 8.93 36.43 38.37
C LEU A 415 8.79 35.14 39.21
N SER A 416 9.65 35.06 40.23
CA SER A 416 9.50 34.50 41.59
C SER A 416 8.68 33.21 41.83
N ALA A 417 9.36 32.18 42.34
CA ALA A 417 8.78 31.04 43.04
C ALA A 417 8.32 31.42 44.46
N PRO A 418 7.23 30.82 45.00
CA PRO A 418 6.96 30.84 46.42
C PRO A 418 7.53 29.59 47.12
N GLU A 419 8.21 29.85 48.23
CA GLU A 419 8.66 28.89 49.24
C GLU A 419 7.47 28.13 49.85
N VAL A 420 7.62 26.82 50.01
CA VAL A 420 6.74 25.99 50.85
C VAL A 420 7.57 25.49 52.05
N VAL A 421 7.12 25.90 53.22
CA VAL A 421 7.64 25.59 54.57
C VAL A 421 7.42 24.10 54.90
N PRO A 422 8.34 23.43 55.62
CA PRO A 422 8.12 22.06 56.09
C PRO A 422 7.46 22.07 57.48
N ASP A 423 6.35 21.35 57.64
CA ASP A 423 5.78 21.02 58.94
C ASP A 423 6.18 19.60 59.37
N ALA A 424 6.66 19.50 60.61
CA ALA A 424 6.79 18.30 61.41
C ALA A 424 6.62 18.71 62.88
N PRO A 425 6.50 17.79 63.84
CA PRO A 425 5.46 16.78 64.01
C PRO A 425 4.80 16.91 65.40
N GLU A 426 3.59 16.38 65.62
CA GLU A 426 3.12 16.09 66.99
C GLU A 426 2.41 14.73 67.04
N GLY A 427 2.68 14.01 68.12
CA GLY A 427 2.29 12.63 68.34
C GLY A 427 1.23 12.44 69.43
N ALA A 428 0.96 11.15 69.64
CA ALA A 428 0.35 10.51 70.80
C ALA A 428 -1.08 10.94 71.19
N GLN A 429 -2.05 10.05 70.95
CA GLN A 429 -2.48 9.00 71.91
C GLN A 429 -3.40 8.00 71.22
#